data_AF-A0A4Y7PU50-F1
#
_entry.id   AF-A0A4Y7PU50-F1
#
_cell.length_a   1.000
_cell.length_b   1.000
_cell.length_c   1.000
_cell.angle_alpha   90.00
_cell.angle_beta   90.00
_cell.angle_gamma   90.00
#
_symmetry.space_group_name_H-M   'P 1'
#
loop_
_entity.id
_entity.type
_entity.pdbx_description
1 polymer ?
#
loop_
_entity_poly.entity_id
_entity_poly.type
_entity_poly.pdbx_seq_one_letter_code
_entity_poly.pdbx_strand_id
1 'polypeptide(L)' 'VSVETCVQACGSNNFTLAGVEYAQECYCGNSFQNGGVPATDGGCTMTCVGKSTEYCRG' A
#
# COMPACT_ATOMS: atom_id res chain seq x y z
N VAL A 1 8.86 1.97 -4.47
CA VAL A 1 7.52 2.47 -4.06
C VAL A 1 7.61 3.08 -2.67
N SER A 2 6.93 4.20 -2.45
CA SER A 2 6.60 4.79 -1.14
C SER A 2 5.07 4.87 -1.02
N VAL A 3 4.55 5.19 0.16
CA VAL A 3 3.10 5.37 0.34
C VAL A 3 2.60 6.50 -0.57
N GLU A 4 3.30 7.64 -0.63
CA GLU A 4 2.84 8.79 -1.42
C GLU A 4 2.88 8.52 -2.92
N THR A 5 3.94 7.88 -3.40
CA THR A 5 4.05 7.56 -4.84
C THR A 5 2.94 6.60 -5.28
N CYS A 6 2.54 5.65 -4.43
CA CYS A 6 1.43 4.74 -4.72
C CYS A 6 0.08 5.48 -4.70
N VAL A 7 -0.18 6.30 -3.67
CA VAL A 7 -1.40 7.12 -3.57
C VAL A 7 -1.53 8.06 -4.77
N GLN A 8 -0.44 8.74 -5.15
CA GLN A 8 -0.44 9.64 -6.30
C GLN A 8 -0.73 8.89 -7.61
N ALA A 9 -0.13 7.72 -7.81
CA ALA A 9 -0.36 6.90 -9.00
C ALA A 9 -1.83 6.44 -9.08
N CYS A 10 -2.39 5.91 -8.00
CA CYS A 10 -3.78 5.44 -7.97
C CYS A 10 -4.78 6.60 -8.14
N GLY A 11 -4.54 7.73 -7.47
CA GLY A 11 -5.37 8.93 -7.62
C GLY A 11 -5.35 9.48 -9.05
N SER A 12 -4.19 9.49 -9.70
CA SER A 12 -4.05 9.90 -11.11
C SER A 12 -4.80 8.98 -12.09
N ASN A 13 -5.10 7.75 -11.67
CA ASN A 13 -5.87 6.76 -12.43
C ASN A 13 -7.34 6.66 -11.97
N ASN A 14 -7.84 7.61 -11.18
CA ASN A 14 -9.22 7.66 -10.68
C ASN A 14 -9.63 6.48 -9.78
N PHE A 15 -8.68 5.88 -9.05
CA PHE A 15 -8.99 4.91 -8.01
C PHE A 15 -9.17 5.60 -6.65
N THR A 16 -10.08 5.09 -5.83
CA THR A 16 -10.35 5.63 -4.48
C THR A 16 -9.49 5.01 -3.39
N LEU A 17 -8.90 3.84 -3.63
CA LEU A 17 -8.03 3.13 -2.72
C LEU A 17 -6.65 2.90 -3.33
N ALA A 18 -5.63 3.01 -2.49
CA ALA A 18 -4.25 2.64 -2.77
C ALA A 18 -3.74 1.72 -1.65
N GLY A 19 -3.07 0.64 -2.01
CA GLY A 19 -2.47 -0.31 -1.08
C GLY A 19 -1.01 -0.55 -1.45
N VAL A 20 -0.15 -0.67 -0.44
CA VAL A 20 1.25 -1.02 -0.61
C VAL A 20 1.53 -2.35 0.08
N GLU A 21 2.15 -3.28 -0.65
CA GLU A 21 2.47 -4.61 -0.11
C GLU A 21 3.92 -4.97 -0.42
N TYR A 22 4.44 -5.93 0.34
CA TYR A 22 5.75 -6.53 0.09
C TYR A 22 6.91 -5.53 -0.15
N ALA A 23 6.93 -4.40 0.58
CA ALA A 23 7.89 -3.29 0.49
C ALA A 23 7.86 -2.45 -0.80
N GLN A 24 7.35 -3.01 -1.90
CA GLN A 24 7.57 -2.46 -3.24
C GLN A 24 6.35 -2.53 -4.15
N GLU A 25 5.31 -3.28 -3.79
CA GLU A 25 4.11 -3.44 -4.58
C GLU A 25 3.14 -2.28 -4.32
N CYS A 26 2.41 -1.90 -5.36
CA CYS A 26 1.38 -0.86 -5.29
C CYS A 26 0.14 -1.37 -6.02
N TYR A 27 -0.98 -1.36 -5.32
CA TYR A 27 -2.28 -1.81 -5.79
C TYR A 27 -3.28 -0.66 -5.76
N CYS A 28 -4.04 -0.51 -6.84
CA CYS A 28 -5.11 0.46 -6.95
C CYS A 28 -6.45 -0.25 -7.05
N GLY A 29 -7.47 0.30 -6.42
CA GLY A 29 -8.81 -0.28 -6.45
C GLY A 29 -9.87 0.68 -5.96
N ASN A 30 -11.13 0.26 -6.09
CA ASN A 30 -12.28 1.00 -5.54
C ASN A 30 -12.98 0.24 -4.41
N SER A 31 -12.49 -0.95 -4.07
CA SER A 31 -12.94 -1.81 -2.99
C SER A 31 -11.84 -2.79 -2.62
N PHE A 32 -11.86 -3.31 -1.39
CA PHE A 32 -10.98 -4.39 -1.00
C PHE A 32 -11.27 -5.64 -1.83
N GLN A 33 -10.21 -6.27 -2.34
CA GLN A 33 -10.29 -7.50 -3.12
C GLN A 33 -9.72 -8.67 -2.30
N ASN A 34 -9.98 -9.89 -2.75
CA ASN A 34 -9.37 -11.11 -2.21
C ASN A 34 -9.57 -11.34 -0.70
N GLY A 35 -10.65 -10.81 -0.14
CA GLY A 35 -10.96 -10.95 1.29
C GLY A 35 -10.04 -10.14 2.22
N GLY A 36 -9.53 -8.99 1.76
CA GLY A 36 -8.71 -8.10 2.58
C GLY A 36 -9.35 -7.82 3.95
N VAL A 37 -8.60 -8.12 5.01
CA VAL A 37 -8.97 -7.91 6.41
C VAL A 37 -7.91 -7.05 7.09
N PRO A 38 -8.24 -6.38 8.22
CA PRO A 38 -7.24 -5.69 9.01
C PRO A 38 -6.11 -6.63 9.41
N ALA A 39 -4.86 -6.20 9.22
CA ALA A 39 -3.71 -6.91 9.73
C ALA A 39 -3.76 -6.96 11.27
N THR A 40 -3.36 -8.09 11.85
CA THR A 40 -3.14 -8.20 13.30
C THR A 40 -1.90 -7.43 13.72
N ASP A 41 -1.94 -6.83 14.91
CA ASP A 41 -0.83 -6.04 15.47
C ASP A 41 0.48 -6.85 15.50
N GLY A 42 1.56 -6.26 14.98
CA GLY A 42 2.91 -6.87 14.96
C GLY A 42 3.48 -7.18 13.57
N GLY A 43 2.69 -7.02 12.50
CA GLY A 43 3.15 -7.29 11.12
C GLY A 43 3.96 -6.17 10.46
N CYS A 44 3.77 -4.90 10.84
CA CYS A 44 4.30 -3.74 10.11
C CYS A 44 5.79 -3.45 10.36
N THR A 45 6.68 -4.36 9.98
CA THR A 45 8.14 -4.15 10.07
C THR A 45 8.80 -3.86 8.73
N MET A 46 8.09 -4.10 7.64
CA MET A 46 8.64 -3.99 6.30
C MET A 46 8.54 -2.57 5.78
N THR A 47 9.70 -1.94 5.64
CA THR A 47 9.80 -0.57 5.15
C THR A 47 9.66 -0.49 3.63
N CYS A 48 9.11 0.61 3.13
CA CYS A 48 9.02 0.88 1.71
C CYS A 48 10.41 1.00 1.05
N VAL A 49 10.60 0.37 -0.12
CA VAL A 49 11.86 0.48 -0.89
C VAL A 49 12.16 1.93 -1.30
N GLY A 50 11.12 2.72 -1.58
CA GLY A 50 11.26 4.12 -1.98
C GLY A 50 11.43 5.09 -0.80
N LYS A 51 11.14 4.65 0.43
CA LYS A 51 11.19 5.52 1.62
C LYS A 51 11.24 4.68 2.90
N SER A 52 12.44 4.49 3.45
CA SER A 52 12.66 3.62 4.61
C SER A 52 12.03 4.10 5.91
N THR A 53 11.52 5.34 5.95
CA THR A 53 10.77 5.91 7.09
C THR A 53 9.28 5.56 7.05
N GLU A 54 8.83 4.81 6.05
CA GLU A 54 7.45 4.38 5.87
C GLU A 54 7.36 2.87 5.84
N TYR A 55 6.22 2.35 6.29
CA TYR A 55 5.91 0.94 6.24
C TYR A 55 5.06 0.63 5.00
N CYS A 56 5.49 -0.36 4.21
CA CYS A 56 4.80 -0.82 2.99
C CYS A 56 4.45 -2.29 3.12
N ARG A 57 3.53 -2.60 4.05
CA ARG A 57 2.98 -3.94 4.27
C ARG A 57 1.46 -3.86 4.40
N GLY A 58 0.77 -4.71 3.64
CA GLY A 58 -0.63 -5.11 3.86
C GLY A 58 -0.75 -6.28 4.83
#